data_AF-A0A661YI84-F1
#
_entry.id   AF-A0A661YI84-F1
#
_cell.length_a   1.000
_cell.length_b   1.000
_cell.length_c   1.000
_cell.angle_alpha   90.00
_cell.angle_beta   90.00
_cell.angle_gamma   90.00
#
_symmetry.space_group_name_H-M   'P 1'
#
loop_
_entity.id
_entity.type
_entity.pdbx_description
1 polymer ?
#
loop_
_entity_poly.entity_id
_entity_poly.type
_entity_poly.pdbx_seq_one_letter_code
_entity_poly.pdbx_strand_id
1 'polypeptide(L)'
;MEIFLKRTLLALLLTISNLSICQDSLKIMTYNIQGMKPGTIPGLRLGFIIDKIKTLDPDIIGLQEINESLNGYDNQCQQIAHALSEHFNITYTCYQQFTHLSWDNQFREFIGIITKYPVIDSGYHQLATGVFPRKVVWNYIDTPMGMVHFFNTHLSFNSPSVRLEQAGQIIAYINQVITADPASAVLLTGDFNDTPEALSVQLITNPESDTTFIDSYALTNPGMAGYTVPSNAPDSRIDYIFSGNISSLTADTSFVVSDSAIIPNLYSSDHLAVLSVFKESVNSTGTGYRTHPDIQLLQNYPNPFDGFTSISYKLRIPAHVKLTVTDLFGIEIDVLTDAIHQPGEYTIRYDASKLPGGVYFYTLKSNLFSQTMKMLLFK
;
A
#
# COMPACT_ATOMS: atom_id res chain seq x y z
N MET A 1 28.49 -12.24 -55.22
CA MET A 1 28.04 -11.16 -54.32
C MET A 1 26.71 -11.57 -53.69
N GLU A 2 26.66 -12.70 -52.99
CA GLU A 2 25.40 -13.19 -52.35
C GLU A 2 25.63 -14.24 -51.24
N ILE A 3 26.85 -14.38 -50.71
CA ILE A 3 27.16 -15.38 -49.66
C ILE A 3 27.83 -14.75 -48.43
N PHE A 4 28.21 -13.47 -48.47
CA PHE A 4 28.81 -12.77 -47.34
C PHE A 4 27.83 -11.93 -46.49
N LEU A 5 26.54 -11.88 -46.86
CA LEU A 5 25.51 -11.10 -46.12
C LEU A 5 24.61 -11.93 -45.20
N LYS A 6 24.84 -13.25 -45.06
CA LYS A 6 24.00 -14.14 -44.22
C LYS A 6 24.61 -14.57 -42.89
N ARG A 7 25.80 -14.07 -42.52
CA ARG A 7 26.46 -14.41 -41.23
C ARG A 7 26.54 -13.27 -40.21
N THR A 8 26.06 -12.07 -40.55
CA THR A 8 26.04 -10.92 -39.62
C THR A 8 24.64 -10.51 -39.17
N LEU A 9 23.58 -11.21 -39.63
CA LEU A 9 22.20 -10.96 -39.21
C LEU A 9 21.65 -12.00 -38.21
N LEU A 10 22.43 -13.03 -37.87
CA LEU A 10 22.04 -14.08 -36.92
C LEU A 10 22.77 -14.00 -35.56
N ALA A 11 23.48 -12.90 -35.32
CA ALA A 11 24.13 -12.59 -34.03
C ALA A 11 23.56 -11.30 -33.39
N LEU A 12 22.50 -10.73 -33.96
CA LEU A 12 21.80 -9.56 -33.43
C LEU A 12 20.34 -9.88 -33.05
N LEU A 13 20.05 -11.15 -32.75
CA LEU A 13 18.71 -11.64 -32.44
C LEU A 13 18.65 -12.51 -31.18
N LEU A 14 19.70 -12.49 -30.35
CA LEU A 14 19.79 -13.31 -29.12
C LEU A 14 20.34 -12.56 -27.88
N THR A 15 20.32 -11.23 -27.88
CA THR A 15 20.63 -10.43 -26.67
C THR A 15 19.65 -9.26 -26.51
N ILE A 16 18.35 -9.53 -26.63
CA ILE A 16 17.35 -8.80 -25.83
C ILE A 16 16.95 -9.77 -24.71
N SER A 17 17.94 -10.21 -23.94
CA SER A 17 17.71 -10.81 -22.64
C SER A 17 17.27 -9.69 -21.72
N ASN A 18 15.99 -9.68 -21.35
CA ASN A 18 15.45 -9.04 -20.15
C ASN A 18 16.14 -7.72 -19.77
N LEU A 19 15.95 -6.65 -20.56
CA LEU A 19 15.80 -5.36 -19.89
C LEU A 19 14.43 -5.43 -19.20
N SER A 20 14.41 -5.93 -17.96
CA SER A 20 13.41 -5.43 -17.02
C SER A 20 13.61 -3.92 -17.02
N ILE A 21 12.71 -3.21 -17.68
CA ILE A 21 12.55 -1.79 -17.42
C ILE A 21 12.18 -1.75 -15.94
N CYS A 22 13.11 -1.26 -15.12
CA CYS A 22 12.84 -1.02 -13.72
C CYS A 22 11.66 -0.05 -13.68
N GLN A 23 10.54 -0.47 -13.11
CA GLN A 23 9.42 0.43 -12.92
C GLN A 23 9.79 1.36 -11.76
N ASP A 24 10.16 2.59 -12.11
CA ASP A 24 10.72 3.57 -11.17
C ASP A 24 9.63 4.31 -10.37
N SER A 25 8.36 3.96 -10.55
CA SER A 25 7.23 4.58 -9.86
C SER A 25 6.01 3.67 -9.74
N LEU A 26 5.20 3.90 -8.70
CA LEU A 26 3.87 3.34 -8.52
C LEU A 26 2.79 4.41 -8.65
N LYS A 27 1.82 4.20 -9.55
CA LYS A 27 0.64 5.04 -9.72
C LYS A 27 -0.52 4.47 -8.90
N ILE A 28 -0.98 5.27 -7.94
CA ILE A 28 -2.01 4.89 -6.98
C ILE A 28 -3.24 5.76 -7.19
N MET A 29 -4.39 5.15 -7.42
CA MET A 29 -5.65 5.86 -7.62
C MET A 29 -6.63 5.56 -6.48
N THR A 30 -7.40 6.55 -6.06
CA THR A 30 -8.64 6.35 -5.29
C THR A 30 -9.81 6.98 -6.01
N TYR A 31 -10.96 6.30 -6.02
CA TYR A 31 -12.14 6.82 -6.69
C TYR A 31 -13.45 6.26 -6.12
N ASN A 32 -14.28 7.13 -5.55
CA ASN A 32 -15.68 6.84 -5.32
C ASN A 32 -16.41 6.92 -6.68
N ILE A 33 -16.83 5.78 -7.20
CA ILE A 33 -17.39 5.69 -8.56
C ILE A 33 -18.89 5.97 -8.60
N GLN A 34 -19.54 6.09 -7.43
CA GLN A 34 -20.98 6.21 -7.28
C GLN A 34 -21.67 5.19 -8.20
N GLY A 35 -21.53 3.91 -7.88
CA GLY A 35 -21.85 2.79 -8.76
C GLY A 35 -23.28 2.81 -9.30
N MET A 36 -24.20 3.49 -8.62
CA MET A 36 -25.51 3.82 -9.16
C MET A 36 -25.96 5.21 -8.70
N LYS A 37 -26.36 6.01 -9.67
CA LYS A 37 -27.12 7.24 -9.44
C LYS A 37 -28.56 7.00 -9.89
N PRO A 38 -29.56 7.00 -8.98
CA PRO A 38 -30.97 6.87 -9.36
C PRO A 38 -31.35 7.85 -10.48
N GLY A 39 -32.06 7.36 -11.50
CA GLY A 39 -32.46 8.17 -12.66
C GLY A 39 -31.38 8.37 -13.73
N THR A 40 -30.25 7.65 -13.66
CA THR A 40 -29.23 7.62 -14.72
C THR A 40 -29.18 6.28 -15.45
N ILE A 41 -28.36 6.18 -16.50
CA ILE A 41 -28.07 4.93 -17.22
C ILE A 41 -26.74 4.39 -16.66
N PRO A 42 -26.74 3.40 -15.74
CA PRO A 42 -25.52 2.99 -15.04
C PRO A 42 -24.42 2.48 -15.97
N GLY A 43 -24.80 1.74 -17.03
CA GLY A 43 -23.84 1.24 -18.03
C GLY A 43 -23.14 2.34 -18.82
N LEU A 44 -23.77 3.51 -19.01
CA LEU A 44 -23.15 4.64 -19.69
C LEU A 44 -21.99 5.20 -18.85
N ARG A 45 -22.24 5.48 -17.57
CA ARG A 45 -21.23 6.03 -16.65
C ARG A 45 -20.05 5.07 -16.46
N LEU A 46 -20.32 3.78 -16.31
CA LEU A 46 -19.27 2.78 -16.13
C LEU A 46 -18.26 2.78 -17.28
N GLY A 47 -18.72 2.96 -18.53
CA GLY A 47 -17.83 3.11 -19.69
C GLY A 47 -16.87 4.28 -19.55
N PHE A 48 -17.36 5.47 -19.18
CA PHE A 48 -16.51 6.65 -18.97
C PHE A 48 -15.56 6.50 -17.78
N ILE A 49 -16.00 5.83 -16.70
CA ILE A 49 -15.13 5.49 -15.57
C ILE A 49 -13.99 4.59 -16.05
N ILE A 50 -14.29 3.53 -16.81
CA ILE A 50 -13.29 2.60 -17.35
C ILE A 50 -12.31 3.33 -18.27
N ASP A 51 -12.80 4.17 -19.19
CA ASP A 51 -11.93 4.89 -20.13
C ASP A 51 -11.04 5.92 -19.42
N LYS A 52 -11.55 6.55 -18.36
CA LYS A 52 -10.75 7.40 -17.47
C LYS A 52 -9.63 6.59 -16.81
N ILE A 53 -9.94 5.45 -16.20
CA ILE A 53 -8.94 4.60 -15.55
C ILE A 53 -7.88 4.11 -16.55
N LYS A 54 -8.29 3.68 -17.76
CA LYS A 54 -7.37 3.30 -18.84
C LYS A 54 -6.42 4.45 -19.23
N THR A 55 -6.94 5.67 -19.32
CA THR A 55 -6.13 6.85 -19.66
C THR A 55 -5.09 7.16 -18.59
N LEU A 56 -5.44 6.95 -17.32
CA LEU A 56 -4.57 7.21 -16.18
C LEU A 56 -3.52 6.11 -15.96
N ASP A 57 -3.84 4.87 -16.38
CA ASP A 57 -2.98 3.68 -16.22
C ASP A 57 -2.46 3.53 -14.77
N PRO A 58 -3.35 3.46 -13.75
CA PRO A 58 -2.92 3.22 -12.39
C PRO A 58 -2.46 1.77 -12.20
N ASP A 59 -1.52 1.58 -11.27
CA ASP A 59 -1.01 0.26 -10.90
C ASP A 59 -1.92 -0.40 -9.83
N ILE A 60 -2.37 0.39 -8.85
CA ILE A 60 -3.25 -0.04 -7.76
C ILE A 60 -4.38 1.01 -7.60
N ILE A 61 -5.62 0.54 -7.44
CA ILE A 61 -6.82 1.36 -7.42
C ILE A 61 -7.66 1.01 -6.18
N GLY A 62 -7.93 1.99 -5.32
CA GLY A 62 -8.97 1.90 -4.29
C GLY A 62 -10.30 2.42 -4.82
N LEU A 63 -11.34 1.59 -4.81
CA LEU A 63 -12.69 1.96 -5.28
C LEU A 63 -13.72 1.93 -4.14
N GLN A 64 -14.60 2.92 -4.12
CA GLN A 64 -15.75 3.01 -3.21
C GLN A 64 -17.06 3.07 -4.00
N GLU A 65 -18.17 2.68 -3.35
CA GLU A 65 -19.51 2.59 -3.96
C GLU A 65 -19.58 1.72 -5.21
N ILE A 66 -18.89 0.58 -5.19
CA ILE A 66 -18.96 -0.40 -6.27
C ILE A 66 -20.31 -1.12 -6.19
N ASN A 67 -21.02 -1.23 -7.30
CA ASN A 67 -22.27 -1.98 -7.33
C ASN A 67 -22.17 -3.34 -8.00
N GLU A 68 -23.02 -4.24 -7.49
CA GLU A 68 -23.30 -5.53 -8.07
C GLU A 68 -24.81 -5.79 -8.08
N SER A 69 -25.33 -6.30 -9.20
CA SER A 69 -26.72 -6.79 -9.27
C SER A 69 -26.94 -7.95 -8.30
N LEU A 70 -28.18 -8.14 -7.82
CA LEU A 70 -28.48 -9.20 -6.85
C LEU A 70 -28.16 -10.62 -7.35
N ASN A 71 -28.20 -10.83 -8.67
CA ASN A 71 -27.85 -12.11 -9.31
C ASN A 71 -26.33 -12.29 -9.55
N GLY A 72 -25.51 -11.27 -9.27
CA GLY A 72 -24.05 -11.31 -9.38
C GLY A 72 -23.49 -11.09 -10.79
N TYR A 73 -24.33 -10.92 -11.81
CA TYR A 73 -23.84 -10.80 -13.19
C TYR A 73 -23.27 -9.40 -13.51
N ASP A 74 -23.81 -8.33 -12.93
CA ASP A 74 -23.39 -6.96 -13.20
C ASP A 74 -22.45 -6.45 -12.10
N ASN A 75 -21.28 -7.06 -11.99
CA ASN A 75 -20.26 -6.69 -11.01
C ASN A 75 -19.33 -5.61 -11.56
N GLN A 76 -19.42 -4.38 -11.06
CA GLN A 76 -18.65 -3.26 -11.62
C GLN A 76 -17.14 -3.41 -11.42
N CYS A 77 -16.69 -3.94 -10.28
CA CYS A 77 -15.26 -4.10 -10.02
C CYS A 77 -14.63 -5.13 -10.96
N GLN A 78 -15.32 -6.25 -11.21
CA GLN A 78 -14.87 -7.25 -12.18
C GLN A 78 -14.92 -6.72 -13.62
N GLN A 79 -15.96 -5.95 -13.98
CA GLN A 79 -16.03 -5.31 -15.29
C GLN A 79 -14.87 -4.32 -15.53
N ILE A 80 -14.53 -3.51 -14.52
CA ILE A 80 -13.37 -2.62 -14.58
C ILE A 80 -12.08 -3.43 -14.73
N ALA A 81 -11.83 -4.41 -13.86
CA ALA A 81 -10.63 -5.24 -13.90
C ALA A 81 -10.47 -5.99 -15.24
N HIS A 82 -11.54 -6.56 -15.79
CA HIS A 82 -11.56 -7.21 -17.10
C HIS A 82 -11.21 -6.21 -18.21
N ALA A 83 -11.86 -5.05 -18.24
CA ALA A 83 -11.65 -4.05 -19.29
C ALA A 83 -10.23 -3.46 -19.27
N LEU A 84 -9.62 -3.30 -18.09
CA LEU A 84 -8.21 -2.92 -17.95
C LEU A 84 -7.30 -4.06 -18.43
N SER A 85 -7.64 -5.30 -18.08
CA SER A 85 -6.84 -6.46 -18.47
C SER A 85 -6.75 -6.63 -19.98
N GLU A 86 -7.87 -6.48 -20.68
CA GLU A 86 -7.93 -6.50 -22.14
C GLU A 86 -7.17 -5.33 -22.77
N HIS A 87 -7.30 -4.13 -22.19
CA HIS A 87 -6.68 -2.92 -22.74
C HIS A 87 -5.16 -2.94 -22.63
N PHE A 88 -4.62 -3.32 -21.48
CA PHE A 88 -3.18 -3.33 -21.22
C PHE A 88 -2.50 -4.66 -21.54
N ASN A 89 -3.28 -5.71 -21.86
CA ASN A 89 -2.78 -7.07 -22.06
C ASN A 89 -1.97 -7.60 -20.86
N ILE A 90 -2.41 -7.27 -19.65
CA ILE A 90 -1.86 -7.69 -18.36
C ILE A 90 -3.03 -7.93 -17.42
N THR A 91 -3.03 -9.00 -16.63
CA THR A 91 -4.12 -9.28 -15.71
C THR A 91 -4.23 -8.24 -14.59
N TYR A 92 -5.34 -7.53 -14.54
CA TYR A 92 -5.82 -6.80 -13.37
C TYR A 92 -6.80 -7.68 -12.59
N THR A 93 -6.66 -7.73 -11.27
CA THR A 93 -7.53 -8.52 -10.39
C THR A 93 -8.28 -7.61 -9.43
N CYS A 94 -9.58 -7.86 -9.27
CA CYS A 94 -10.42 -7.17 -8.30
C CYS A 94 -10.56 -7.98 -7.00
N TYR A 95 -10.31 -7.31 -5.87
CA TYR A 95 -10.56 -7.78 -4.51
C TYR A 95 -11.58 -6.87 -3.85
N GLN A 96 -12.83 -7.32 -3.74
CA GLN A 96 -13.92 -6.51 -3.19
C GLN A 96 -14.60 -7.17 -2.01
N GLN A 97 -15.19 -6.34 -1.15
CA GLN A 97 -15.91 -6.78 0.04
C GLN A 97 -17.27 -6.10 0.13
N PHE A 98 -18.31 -6.92 0.31
CA PHE A 98 -19.68 -6.46 0.43
C PHE A 98 -19.84 -5.52 1.63
N THR A 99 -20.49 -4.37 1.47
CA THR A 99 -20.75 -3.43 2.57
C THR A 99 -22.19 -3.53 3.04
N HIS A 100 -23.14 -3.22 2.16
CA HIS A 100 -24.58 -3.25 2.45
C HIS A 100 -25.41 -3.35 1.17
N LEU A 101 -26.70 -3.61 1.33
CA LEU A 101 -27.67 -3.42 0.25
C LEU A 101 -27.92 -1.94 0.02
N SER A 102 -28.29 -1.60 -1.21
CA SER A 102 -28.83 -0.29 -1.53
C SER A 102 -30.06 0.04 -0.69
N TRP A 103 -30.37 1.33 -0.58
CA TRP A 103 -31.52 1.82 0.20
C TRP A 103 -32.87 1.24 -0.29
N ASP A 104 -32.97 0.84 -1.57
CA ASP A 104 -34.13 0.19 -2.19
C ASP A 104 -33.98 -1.33 -2.36
N ASN A 105 -32.90 -1.92 -1.81
CA ASN A 105 -32.54 -3.33 -1.88
C ASN A 105 -32.41 -3.91 -3.30
N GLN A 106 -32.19 -3.08 -4.32
CA GLN A 106 -32.06 -3.53 -5.71
C GLN A 106 -30.63 -3.96 -6.09
N PHE A 107 -29.62 -3.55 -5.32
CA PHE A 107 -28.23 -3.88 -5.59
C PHE A 107 -27.43 -4.04 -4.30
N ARG A 108 -26.27 -4.68 -4.43
CA ARG A 108 -25.26 -4.80 -3.38
C ARG A 108 -24.19 -3.75 -3.62
N GLU A 109 -23.84 -3.01 -2.58
CA GLU A 109 -22.70 -2.09 -2.57
C GLU A 109 -21.47 -2.79 -1.99
N PHE A 110 -20.30 -2.44 -2.52
CA PHE A 110 -19.00 -2.98 -2.18
C PHE A 110 -17.96 -1.86 -2.07
N ILE A 111 -16.89 -2.18 -1.35
CA ILE A 111 -15.60 -1.48 -1.40
C ILE A 111 -14.57 -2.44 -1.99
N GLY A 112 -13.60 -1.96 -2.75
CA GLY A 112 -12.64 -2.86 -3.39
C GLY A 112 -11.29 -2.26 -3.74
N ILE A 113 -10.36 -3.15 -4.08
CA ILE A 113 -9.02 -2.86 -4.55
C ILE A 113 -8.84 -3.57 -5.90
N ILE A 114 -8.32 -2.87 -6.90
CA ILE A 114 -7.91 -3.46 -8.19
C ILE A 114 -6.41 -3.25 -8.35
N THR A 115 -5.67 -4.30 -8.74
CA THR A 115 -4.23 -4.22 -9.00
C THR A 115 -3.81 -5.15 -10.13
N LYS A 116 -2.76 -4.77 -10.87
CA LYS A 116 -2.09 -5.66 -11.85
C LYS A 116 -0.95 -6.50 -11.26
N TYR A 117 -0.66 -6.31 -9.98
CA TYR A 117 0.43 -7.01 -9.28
C TYR A 117 -0.08 -8.17 -8.44
N PRO A 118 0.76 -9.19 -8.19
CA PRO A 118 0.41 -10.30 -7.31
C PRO A 118 0.03 -9.83 -5.90
N VAL A 119 -1.09 -10.35 -5.39
CA VAL A 119 -1.51 -10.16 -3.99
C VAL A 119 -1.13 -11.41 -3.20
N ILE A 120 -0.32 -11.22 -2.16
CA ILE A 120 0.20 -12.28 -1.29
C ILE A 120 -0.82 -12.62 -0.20
N ASP A 121 -1.46 -11.59 0.36
CA ASP A 121 -2.54 -11.75 1.34
C ASP A 121 -3.56 -10.62 1.23
N SER A 122 -4.75 -10.84 1.74
CA SER A 122 -5.84 -9.87 1.72
C SER A 122 -6.79 -10.06 2.89
N GLY A 123 -7.41 -8.97 3.34
CA GLY A 123 -8.36 -9.03 4.43
C GLY A 123 -9.22 -7.79 4.54
N TYR A 124 -10.01 -7.75 5.61
CA TYR A 124 -10.83 -6.59 5.95
C TYR A 124 -11.09 -6.51 7.45
N HIS A 125 -11.44 -5.31 7.90
CA HIS A 125 -11.98 -5.07 9.23
C HIS A 125 -13.31 -4.33 9.15
N GLN A 126 -14.27 -4.79 9.95
CA GLN A 126 -15.56 -4.13 10.09
C GLN A 126 -15.41 -2.93 11.03
N LEU A 127 -15.80 -1.76 10.57
CA LEU A 127 -15.74 -0.53 11.36
C LEU A 127 -17.06 -0.30 12.09
N ALA A 128 -17.03 0.62 13.07
CA ALA A 128 -18.21 1.13 13.77
C ALA A 128 -19.29 1.52 12.76
N THR A 129 -20.53 1.10 13.02
CA THR A 129 -21.64 1.28 12.08
C THR A 129 -22.29 2.65 12.30
N GLY A 130 -22.34 3.46 11.25
CA GLY A 130 -23.16 4.67 11.18
C GLY A 130 -24.55 4.36 10.64
N VAL A 131 -25.00 5.10 9.62
CA VAL A 131 -26.22 4.74 8.86
C VAL A 131 -26.05 3.40 8.14
N PHE A 132 -24.85 3.18 7.59
CA PHE A 132 -24.49 1.96 6.88
C PHE A 132 -23.24 1.32 7.51
N PRO A 133 -23.11 -0.02 7.44
CA PRO A 133 -21.88 -0.72 7.76
C PRO A 133 -20.73 -0.20 6.89
N ARG A 134 -19.60 0.14 7.52
CA ARG A 134 -18.37 0.55 6.83
C ARG A 134 -17.23 -0.42 7.13
N LYS A 135 -16.28 -0.50 6.21
CA LYS A 135 -15.14 -1.44 6.28
C LYS A 135 -13.88 -0.75 5.80
N VAL A 136 -12.75 -1.19 6.35
CA VAL A 136 -11.45 -1.03 5.70
C VAL A 136 -11.05 -2.38 5.11
N VAL A 137 -10.67 -2.40 3.84
CA VAL A 137 -10.14 -3.57 3.14
C VAL A 137 -8.65 -3.38 2.89
N TRP A 138 -7.91 -4.48 2.77
CA TRP A 138 -6.49 -4.41 2.47
C TRP A 138 -5.98 -5.56 1.64
N ASN A 139 -4.91 -5.29 0.89
CA ASN A 139 -4.11 -6.26 0.16
C ASN A 139 -2.63 -6.04 0.49
N TYR A 140 -1.88 -7.13 0.64
CA TYR A 140 -0.43 -7.13 0.72
C TYR A 140 0.12 -7.53 -0.65
N ILE A 141 0.71 -6.56 -1.35
CA ILE A 141 0.93 -6.60 -2.80
C ILE A 141 2.43 -6.64 -3.09
N ASP A 142 2.87 -7.59 -3.91
CA ASP A 142 4.26 -7.69 -4.39
C ASP A 142 4.45 -6.85 -5.64
N THR A 143 5.08 -5.68 -5.49
CA THR A 143 5.28 -4.72 -6.58
C THR A 143 6.74 -4.66 -7.01
N PRO A 144 7.06 -4.12 -8.20
CA PRO A 144 8.44 -3.85 -8.61
C PRO A 144 9.21 -2.93 -7.65
N MET A 145 8.50 -2.13 -6.83
CA MET A 145 9.09 -1.23 -5.83
C MET A 145 9.13 -1.84 -4.42
N GLY A 146 8.87 -3.16 -4.31
CA GLY A 146 8.81 -3.91 -3.07
C GLY A 146 7.40 -4.14 -2.56
N MET A 147 7.30 -4.71 -1.37
CA MET A 147 6.03 -5.10 -0.77
C MET A 147 5.22 -3.88 -0.31
N VAL A 148 3.94 -3.82 -0.64
CA VAL A 148 3.04 -2.72 -0.27
C VAL A 148 1.86 -3.26 0.52
N HIS A 149 1.66 -2.75 1.73
CA HIS A 149 0.37 -2.88 2.43
C HIS A 149 -0.56 -1.77 1.92
N PHE A 150 -1.54 -2.14 1.12
CA PHE A 150 -2.50 -1.22 0.52
C PHE A 150 -3.87 -1.35 1.20
N PHE A 151 -4.36 -0.26 1.79
CA PHE A 151 -5.64 -0.16 2.46
C PHE A 151 -6.59 0.75 1.67
N ASN A 152 -7.88 0.41 1.69
CA ASN A 152 -8.95 1.24 1.14
C ASN A 152 -10.16 1.29 2.08
N THR A 153 -10.77 2.45 2.25
CA THR A 153 -11.94 2.65 3.13
C THR A 153 -13.00 3.58 2.52
N HIS A 154 -14.19 3.57 3.11
CA HIS A 154 -15.26 4.54 2.87
C HIS A 154 -15.94 4.82 4.22
N LEU A 155 -15.76 6.02 4.77
CA LEU A 155 -16.29 6.37 6.10
C LEU A 155 -17.80 6.72 6.06
N SER A 156 -18.40 6.91 7.23
CA SER A 156 -19.82 7.28 7.33
C SER A 156 -20.06 8.74 6.92
N PHE A 157 -21.05 8.97 6.04
CA PHE A 157 -21.28 10.31 5.47
C PHE A 157 -21.90 11.35 6.43
N ASN A 158 -22.64 10.93 7.48
CA ASN A 158 -23.51 11.85 8.23
C ASN A 158 -23.15 12.09 9.71
N SER A 159 -22.09 11.49 10.24
CA SER A 159 -21.77 11.58 11.67
C SER A 159 -20.27 11.75 11.92
N PRO A 160 -19.82 12.98 12.25
CA PRO A 160 -18.41 13.26 12.55
C PRO A 160 -17.85 12.43 13.71
N SER A 161 -18.64 12.17 14.75
CA SER A 161 -18.19 11.34 15.89
C SER A 161 -17.97 9.89 15.50
N VAL A 162 -18.84 9.33 14.65
CA VAL A 162 -18.66 7.98 14.10
C VAL A 162 -17.43 7.93 13.21
N ARG A 163 -17.19 8.93 12.35
CA ARG A 163 -15.99 8.98 11.52
C ARG A 163 -14.70 9.06 12.34
N LEU A 164 -14.70 9.81 13.43
CA LEU A 164 -13.55 9.86 14.34
C LEU A 164 -13.27 8.49 14.98
N GLU A 165 -14.30 7.77 15.43
CA GLU A 165 -14.17 6.40 15.94
C GLU A 165 -13.65 5.45 14.86
N GLN A 166 -14.21 5.52 13.65
CA GLN A 166 -13.79 4.71 12.50
C GLN A 166 -12.32 4.97 12.12
N ALA A 167 -11.88 6.23 12.12
CA ALA A 167 -10.49 6.59 11.86
C ALA A 167 -9.54 5.99 12.91
N GLY A 168 -9.91 6.04 14.19
CA GLY A 168 -9.15 5.39 15.27
C GLY A 168 -9.07 3.87 15.12
N GLN A 169 -10.17 3.22 14.73
CA GLN A 169 -10.21 1.78 14.45
C GLN A 169 -9.33 1.40 13.26
N ILE A 170 -9.29 2.22 12.20
CA ILE A 170 -8.42 2.01 11.05
C ILE A 170 -6.96 2.04 11.47
N ILE A 171 -6.51 3.06 12.21
CA ILE A 171 -5.12 3.17 12.66
C ILE A 171 -4.73 1.97 13.53
N ALA A 172 -5.58 1.61 14.50
CA ALA A 172 -5.34 0.47 15.37
C ALA A 172 -5.24 -0.85 14.59
N TYR A 173 -6.12 -1.04 13.59
CA TYR A 173 -6.10 -2.23 12.76
C TYR A 173 -4.91 -2.28 11.81
N ILE A 174 -4.53 -1.16 11.19
CA ILE A 174 -3.32 -1.06 10.37
C ILE A 174 -2.10 -1.47 11.20
N ASN A 175 -1.94 -0.92 12.41
CA ASN A 175 -0.87 -1.29 13.33
C ASN A 175 -0.83 -2.80 13.63
N GLN A 176 -1.99 -3.43 13.75
CA GLN A 176 -2.08 -4.87 13.93
C GLN A 176 -1.64 -5.66 12.68
N VAL A 177 -2.06 -5.23 11.49
CA VAL A 177 -1.75 -5.93 10.23
C VAL A 177 -0.27 -5.79 9.84
N ILE A 178 0.28 -4.58 9.91
CA ILE A 178 1.64 -4.30 9.39
C ILE A 178 2.77 -4.86 10.27
N THR A 179 2.47 -5.29 11.50
CA THR A 179 3.48 -5.86 12.40
C THR A 179 3.86 -7.30 12.07
N ALA A 180 3.03 -7.99 11.27
CA ALA A 180 3.28 -9.38 10.86
C ALA A 180 4.23 -9.47 9.65
N ASP A 181 4.12 -8.52 8.71
CA ASP A 181 4.79 -8.59 7.41
C ASP A 181 5.50 -7.26 7.06
N PRO A 182 6.83 -7.27 6.87
CA PRO A 182 7.59 -6.06 6.55
C PRO A 182 7.26 -5.54 5.15
N ALA A 183 6.92 -4.26 5.03
CA ALA A 183 6.56 -3.62 3.76
C ALA A 183 7.45 -2.42 3.43
N SER A 184 7.70 -2.21 2.14
CA SER A 184 8.32 -1.00 1.58
C SER A 184 7.40 0.22 1.72
N ALA A 185 6.08 0.02 1.70
CA ALA A 185 5.10 1.08 1.88
C ALA A 185 3.83 0.61 2.57
N VAL A 186 3.22 1.52 3.32
CA VAL A 186 1.85 1.41 3.83
C VAL A 186 1.06 2.56 3.22
N LEU A 187 0.06 2.23 2.41
CA LEU A 187 -0.77 3.21 1.72
C LEU A 187 -2.21 3.05 2.18
N LEU A 188 -2.88 4.17 2.49
CA LEU A 188 -4.28 4.21 2.87
C LEU A 188 -5.04 5.14 1.93
N THR A 189 -6.06 4.60 1.27
CA THR A 189 -6.89 5.33 0.31
C THR A 189 -8.34 5.33 0.76
N GLY A 190 -9.14 6.26 0.23
CA GLY A 190 -10.58 6.19 0.44
C GLY A 190 -11.31 7.51 0.35
N ASP A 191 -12.63 7.39 0.45
CA ASP A 191 -13.55 8.49 0.73
C ASP A 191 -13.77 8.59 2.23
N PHE A 192 -13.20 9.63 2.84
CA PHE A 192 -13.27 9.86 4.28
C PHE A 192 -14.50 10.65 4.69
N ASN A 193 -15.27 11.21 3.75
CA ASN A 193 -16.41 12.08 4.04
C ASN A 193 -16.09 13.24 5.01
N ASP A 194 -14.82 13.64 5.09
CA ASP A 194 -14.31 14.65 6.01
C ASP A 194 -13.20 15.48 5.35
N THR A 195 -13.19 16.78 5.64
CA THR A 195 -12.17 17.71 5.14
C THR A 195 -10.87 17.59 5.93
N PRO A 196 -9.75 18.17 5.45
CA PRO A 196 -8.45 18.06 6.12
C PRO A 196 -8.43 18.59 7.55
N GLU A 197 -9.34 19.52 7.88
CA GLU A 197 -9.48 20.13 9.20
C GLU A 197 -10.31 19.29 10.17
N ALA A 198 -10.99 18.25 9.69
CA ALA A 198 -11.81 17.39 10.53
C ALA A 198 -10.95 16.53 11.46
N LEU A 199 -11.45 16.27 12.67
CA LEU A 199 -10.72 15.51 13.70
C LEU A 199 -10.33 14.09 13.24
N SER A 200 -11.15 13.45 12.40
CA SER A 200 -10.89 12.11 11.86
C SER A 200 -9.65 12.09 10.95
N VAL A 201 -9.50 13.09 10.07
CA VAL A 201 -8.36 13.25 9.18
C VAL A 201 -7.14 13.71 9.96
N GLN A 202 -7.30 14.67 10.89
CA GLN A 202 -6.22 15.10 11.78
C GLN A 202 -5.67 13.94 12.64
N LEU A 203 -6.52 13.01 13.06
CA LEU A 203 -6.09 11.82 13.79
C LEU A 203 -5.21 10.90 12.93
N ILE A 204 -5.56 10.70 11.65
CA ILE A 204 -4.79 9.90 10.69
C ILE A 204 -3.44 10.54 10.40
N THR A 205 -3.42 11.86 10.23
CA THR A 205 -2.21 12.61 9.92
C THR A 205 -1.48 13.14 11.15
N ASN A 206 -1.82 12.66 12.36
CA ASN A 206 -1.21 13.14 13.59
C ASN A 206 0.26 12.72 13.66
N PRO A 207 1.24 13.65 13.66
CA PRO A 207 2.66 13.32 13.72
C PRO A 207 3.10 12.65 15.03
N GLU A 208 2.27 12.70 16.06
CA GLU A 208 2.53 12.02 17.34
C GLU A 208 2.02 10.55 17.35
N SER A 209 1.39 10.09 16.28
CA SER A 209 0.90 8.71 16.14
C SER A 209 1.98 7.75 15.64
N ASP A 210 2.03 6.54 16.18
CA ASP A 210 2.99 5.48 15.78
C ASP A 210 2.88 5.08 14.29
N THR A 211 1.70 5.25 13.69
CA THR A 211 1.47 5.14 12.23
C THR A 211 0.96 6.46 11.67
N THR A 212 1.72 7.53 11.92
CA THR A 212 1.50 8.81 11.25
C THR A 212 1.41 8.58 9.74
N PHE A 213 0.32 9.04 9.14
CA PHE A 213 0.16 9.10 7.69
C PHE A 213 0.43 10.51 7.17
N ILE A 214 1.02 10.60 5.99
CA ILE A 214 1.23 11.83 5.24
C ILE A 214 0.18 11.90 4.14
N ASP A 215 -0.49 13.05 4.05
CA ASP A 215 -1.40 13.38 2.95
C ASP A 215 -0.62 13.66 1.66
N SER A 216 -0.70 12.74 0.69
CA SER A 216 0.07 12.81 -0.56
C SER A 216 -0.26 14.04 -1.38
N TYR A 217 -1.53 14.46 -1.39
CA TYR A 217 -1.95 15.63 -2.15
C TYR A 217 -1.41 16.90 -1.50
N ALA A 218 -1.58 17.05 -0.19
CA ALA A 218 -1.08 18.23 0.53
C ALA A 218 0.45 18.33 0.48
N LEU A 219 1.16 17.21 0.55
CA LEU A 219 2.62 17.15 0.42
C LEU A 219 3.10 17.70 -0.92
N THR A 220 2.45 17.28 -2.02
CA THR A 220 2.90 17.61 -3.39
C THR A 220 2.30 18.90 -3.94
N ASN A 221 1.25 19.43 -3.30
CA ASN A 221 0.54 20.64 -3.71
C ASN A 221 0.32 21.59 -2.52
N PRO A 222 1.39 22.10 -1.88
CA PRO A 222 1.28 22.93 -0.68
C PRO A 222 0.42 24.18 -0.94
N GLY A 223 -0.60 24.38 -0.10
CA GLY A 223 -1.52 25.52 -0.19
C GLY A 223 -2.64 25.38 -1.23
N MET A 224 -2.70 24.27 -1.98
CA MET A 224 -3.77 24.01 -2.93
C MET A 224 -4.89 23.20 -2.27
N ALA A 225 -6.14 23.56 -2.54
CA ALA A 225 -7.29 22.96 -1.85
C ALA A 225 -7.59 21.51 -2.28
N GLY A 226 -7.44 21.19 -3.58
CA GLY A 226 -7.60 19.83 -4.10
C GLY A 226 -9.00 19.26 -3.97
N TYR A 227 -10.03 20.07 -4.18
CA TYR A 227 -11.42 19.63 -4.03
C TYR A 227 -11.77 18.45 -4.93
N THR A 228 -12.43 17.46 -4.36
CA THR A 228 -12.81 16.19 -5.01
C THR A 228 -14.32 16.05 -5.20
N VAL A 229 -15.13 16.83 -4.46
CA VAL A 229 -16.60 16.77 -4.51
C VAL A 229 -17.21 18.18 -4.44
N PRO A 230 -18.38 18.43 -5.04
CA PRO A 230 -18.99 17.63 -6.10
C PRO A 230 -18.28 17.84 -7.45
N SER A 231 -18.20 16.81 -8.28
CA SER A 231 -17.40 16.81 -9.52
C SER A 231 -17.73 17.92 -10.52
N ASN A 232 -18.96 18.44 -10.49
CA ASN A 232 -19.44 19.50 -11.37
C ASN A 232 -19.11 20.92 -10.87
N ALA A 233 -18.86 21.09 -9.57
CA ALA A 233 -18.48 22.36 -8.96
C ALA A 233 -17.74 22.10 -7.63
N PRO A 234 -16.50 21.57 -7.69
CA PRO A 234 -15.82 21.07 -6.49
C PRO A 234 -15.54 22.17 -5.48
N ASP A 235 -15.92 21.93 -4.23
CA ASP A 235 -15.74 22.87 -3.10
C ASP A 235 -15.18 22.22 -1.83
N SER A 236 -15.09 20.88 -1.81
CA SER A 236 -14.67 20.09 -0.66
C SER A 236 -13.71 18.99 -1.09
N ARG A 237 -12.67 18.74 -0.28
CA ARG A 237 -11.74 17.62 -0.47
C ARG A 237 -12.01 16.57 0.60
N ILE A 238 -12.47 15.40 0.18
CA ILE A 238 -12.83 14.29 1.08
C ILE A 238 -12.26 12.94 0.63
N ASP A 239 -11.63 12.88 -0.54
CA ASP A 239 -10.97 11.67 -1.05
C ASP A 239 -9.45 11.83 -0.90
N TYR A 240 -8.79 10.81 -0.35
CA TYR A 240 -7.39 10.89 0.06
C TYR A 240 -6.57 9.69 -0.39
N ILE A 241 -5.30 9.96 -0.65
CA ILE A 241 -4.24 8.96 -0.73
C ILE A 241 -3.22 9.34 0.34
N PHE A 242 -3.10 8.51 1.36
CA PHE A 242 -2.16 8.66 2.45
C PHE A 242 -1.02 7.67 2.33
N SER A 243 0.18 8.09 2.72
CA SER A 243 1.36 7.21 2.84
C SER A 243 1.91 7.23 4.26
N GLY A 244 2.26 6.07 4.81
CA GLY A 244 2.90 5.99 6.12
C GLY A 244 4.21 6.79 6.16
N ASN A 245 4.47 7.47 7.28
CA ASN A 245 5.60 8.39 7.46
C ASN A 245 6.99 7.74 7.23
N ILE A 246 7.10 6.43 7.47
CA ILE A 246 8.33 5.66 7.30
C ILE A 246 8.36 4.83 6.00
N SER A 247 7.55 5.20 5.01
CA SER A 247 7.57 4.50 3.73
C SER A 247 8.86 4.80 2.97
N SER A 248 9.46 3.74 2.39
CA SER A 248 10.51 3.88 1.38
C SER A 248 10.03 4.54 0.09
N LEU A 249 8.71 4.71 -0.06
CA LEU A 249 8.07 5.41 -1.16
C LEU A 249 7.48 6.74 -0.67
N THR A 250 7.65 7.78 -1.46
CA THR A 250 7.04 9.09 -1.21
C THR A 250 6.26 9.55 -2.44
N ALA A 251 5.18 10.29 -2.22
CA ALA A 251 4.42 10.88 -3.31
C ALA A 251 5.29 11.95 -4.00
N ASP A 252 5.60 11.71 -5.27
CA ASP A 252 6.34 12.64 -6.13
C ASP A 252 5.39 13.68 -6.74
N THR A 253 4.21 13.23 -7.18
CA THR A 253 3.15 14.09 -7.70
C THR A 253 1.78 13.54 -7.29
N SER A 254 0.82 14.43 -7.07
CA SER A 254 -0.58 14.06 -6.87
C SER A 254 -1.50 15.03 -7.60
N PHE A 255 -2.61 14.53 -8.12
CA PHE A 255 -3.57 15.31 -8.86
C PHE A 255 -4.99 14.83 -8.63
N VAL A 256 -5.91 15.79 -8.57
CA VAL A 256 -7.34 15.54 -8.70
C VAL A 256 -7.67 15.50 -10.20
N VAL A 257 -8.23 14.39 -10.64
CA VAL A 257 -8.54 14.15 -12.04
C VAL A 257 -9.86 14.83 -12.39
N SER A 258 -9.78 15.91 -13.17
CA SER A 258 -10.96 16.61 -13.68
C SER A 258 -11.93 15.66 -14.39
N ASP A 259 -13.22 15.99 -14.31
CA ASP A 259 -14.26 15.32 -15.09
C ASP A 259 -15.00 16.33 -15.98
N SER A 260 -15.50 15.85 -17.10
CA SER A 260 -16.36 16.63 -18.00
C SER A 260 -17.74 15.99 -18.03
N ALA A 261 -18.78 16.82 -18.19
CA ALA A 261 -20.13 16.32 -18.34
C ALA A 261 -20.22 15.41 -19.57
N ILE A 262 -20.67 14.17 -19.39
CA ILE A 262 -20.96 13.19 -20.44
C ILE A 262 -22.10 13.72 -21.33
N ILE A 263 -23.16 14.17 -20.65
CA ILE A 263 -24.29 14.94 -21.18
C ILE A 263 -24.66 15.99 -20.12
N PRO A 264 -25.48 17.02 -20.43
CA PRO A 264 -25.82 18.05 -19.45
C PRO A 264 -26.25 17.45 -18.10
N ASN A 265 -25.57 17.85 -17.02
CA ASN A 265 -25.77 17.40 -15.63
C ASN A 265 -25.49 15.91 -15.33
N LEU A 266 -24.84 15.19 -16.24
CA LEU A 266 -24.37 13.81 -16.01
C LEU A 266 -22.84 13.75 -16.10
N TYR A 267 -22.22 13.34 -15.00
CA TYR A 267 -20.79 13.10 -14.87
C TYR A 267 -20.53 11.62 -14.59
N SER A 268 -19.28 11.19 -14.72
CA SER A 268 -18.85 9.80 -14.50
C SER A 268 -19.11 9.37 -13.07
N SER A 269 -18.80 10.28 -12.12
CA SER A 269 -19.13 10.21 -10.70
C SER A 269 -19.44 11.63 -10.20
N ASP A 270 -20.09 11.75 -9.04
CA ASP A 270 -20.13 13.00 -8.29
C ASP A 270 -18.83 13.26 -7.50
N HIS A 271 -17.91 12.30 -7.46
CA HIS A 271 -16.53 12.52 -7.02
C HIS A 271 -15.59 12.68 -8.22
N LEU A 272 -14.48 13.37 -8.00
CA LEU A 272 -13.31 13.36 -8.86
C LEU A 272 -12.31 12.35 -8.31
N ALA A 273 -11.70 11.56 -9.20
CA ALA A 273 -10.66 10.63 -8.78
C ALA A 273 -9.41 11.38 -8.32
N VAL A 274 -8.67 10.79 -7.38
CA VAL A 274 -7.34 11.27 -7.00
C VAL A 274 -6.31 10.25 -7.47
N LEU A 275 -5.22 10.71 -8.07
CA LEU A 275 -4.11 9.87 -8.49
C LEU A 275 -2.80 10.47 -7.96
N SER A 276 -1.99 9.61 -7.35
CA SER A 276 -0.66 9.94 -6.84
C SER A 276 0.38 9.03 -7.48
N VAL A 277 1.51 9.60 -7.88
CA VAL A 277 2.69 8.87 -8.36
C VAL A 277 3.68 8.81 -7.22
N PHE A 278 4.02 7.60 -6.79
CA PHE A 278 5.00 7.31 -5.76
C PHE A 278 6.33 6.92 -6.39
N LYS A 279 7.42 7.38 -5.80
CA LYS A 279 8.79 7.01 -6.16
C LYS A 279 9.57 6.63 -4.90
N GLU A 280 10.72 5.98 -5.08
CA GLU A 280 11.64 5.77 -3.96
C GLU A 280 12.01 7.12 -3.33
N SER A 281 12.03 7.17 -2.00
CA SER A 281 12.46 8.36 -1.28
C SER A 281 13.95 8.60 -1.54
N VAL A 282 14.26 9.67 -2.27
CA VAL A 282 15.64 10.08 -2.53
C VAL A 282 16.16 10.78 -1.28
N ASN A 283 16.93 10.07 -0.45
CA ASN A 283 17.80 10.75 0.51
C ASN A 283 18.79 11.61 -0.29
N SER A 284 18.70 12.93 -0.14
CA SER A 284 19.50 13.92 -0.85
C SER A 284 20.99 13.86 -0.45
N THR A 285 21.69 12.81 -0.90
CA THR A 285 23.14 12.76 -1.05
C THR A 285 23.42 11.95 -2.30
N GLY A 286 23.72 12.65 -3.40
CA GLY A 286 23.99 12.02 -4.69
C GLY A 286 25.11 11.00 -4.61
N THR A 287 24.76 9.73 -4.72
CA THR A 287 25.47 8.64 -5.42
C THR A 287 24.47 7.49 -5.50
N GLY A 288 24.27 6.96 -6.71
CA GLY A 288 23.32 5.88 -6.93
C GLY A 288 23.66 4.66 -6.07
N TYR A 289 22.86 4.43 -5.03
CA TYR A 289 22.86 3.20 -4.26
C TYR A 289 21.41 2.84 -3.96
N ARG A 290 21.01 1.66 -4.45
CA ARG A 290 19.81 0.93 -4.06
C ARG A 290 19.59 1.11 -2.55
N THR A 291 18.43 1.64 -2.17
CA THR A 291 18.13 2.01 -0.79
C THR A 291 18.17 0.75 0.09
N HIS A 292 19.20 0.67 0.94
CA HIS A 292 19.30 -0.32 2.00
C HIS A 292 18.32 0.09 3.11
N PRO A 293 17.64 -0.87 3.79
CA PRO A 293 16.70 -0.56 4.86
C PRO A 293 17.38 0.24 5.98
N ASP A 294 16.61 1.12 6.64
CA ASP A 294 17.09 1.99 7.73
C ASP A 294 17.68 1.22 8.91
N ILE A 295 17.23 -0.03 9.07
CA ILE A 295 17.79 -1.02 9.97
C ILE A 295 18.05 -2.29 9.16
N GLN A 296 19.24 -2.87 9.32
CA GLN A 296 19.60 -4.12 8.63
C GLN A 296 20.21 -5.09 9.63
N LEU A 297 19.62 -6.27 9.80
CA LEU A 297 20.24 -7.38 10.52
C LEU A 297 21.04 -8.24 9.53
N LEU A 298 22.30 -8.50 9.84
CA LEU A 298 23.20 -9.30 9.01
C LEU A 298 23.22 -10.75 9.48
N GLN A 299 23.60 -11.65 8.56
CA GLN A 299 23.87 -13.03 8.90
C GLN A 299 25.02 -13.10 9.92
N ASN A 300 24.83 -13.87 10.99
CA ASN A 300 25.85 -14.06 12.00
C ASN A 300 27.08 -14.73 11.36
N TYR A 301 28.28 -14.36 11.81
CA TYR A 301 29.52 -14.94 11.33
C TYR A 301 30.44 -15.33 12.48
N PRO A 302 31.00 -16.56 12.48
CA PRO A 302 30.72 -17.64 11.53
C PRO A 302 29.29 -18.21 11.66
N ASN A 303 28.80 -18.86 10.60
CA ASN A 303 27.58 -19.68 10.65
C ASN A 303 27.71 -20.83 9.62
N PRO A 304 27.78 -22.11 10.05
CA PRO A 304 27.70 -22.59 11.43
C PRO A 304 28.85 -22.09 12.32
N PHE A 305 28.63 -22.06 13.63
CA PHE A 305 29.65 -21.62 14.60
C PHE A 305 29.87 -22.65 15.72
N ASP A 306 31.04 -22.60 16.34
CA ASP A 306 31.40 -23.41 17.51
C ASP A 306 31.66 -22.48 18.71
N GLY A 307 30.76 -22.54 19.69
CA GLY A 307 30.83 -21.78 20.94
C GLY A 307 30.53 -20.28 20.82
N PHE A 308 31.05 -19.58 19.81
CA PHE A 308 30.86 -18.12 19.66
C PHE A 308 30.58 -17.69 18.21
N THR A 309 29.77 -16.64 18.06
CA THR A 309 29.52 -15.97 16.78
C THR A 309 29.45 -14.46 16.98
N SER A 310 29.60 -13.69 15.91
CA SER A 310 29.26 -12.27 15.88
C SER A 310 27.95 -12.06 15.16
N ILE A 311 27.06 -11.25 15.74
CA ILE A 311 25.82 -10.78 15.13
C ILE A 311 25.99 -9.29 14.87
N SER A 312 25.88 -8.90 13.61
CA SER A 312 26.05 -7.51 13.18
C SER A 312 24.74 -6.94 12.67
N TYR A 313 24.51 -5.67 12.94
CA TYR A 313 23.40 -4.92 12.37
C TYR A 313 23.79 -3.46 12.12
N LYS A 314 23.06 -2.82 11.21
CA LYS A 314 23.27 -1.42 10.82
C LYS A 314 22.05 -0.61 11.17
N LEU A 315 22.27 0.60 11.68
CA LEU A 315 21.25 1.61 11.93
C LEU A 315 21.60 2.87 11.14
N ARG A 316 20.65 3.38 10.36
CA ARG A 316 20.78 4.67 9.66
C ARG A 316 20.16 5.83 10.42
N ILE A 317 19.23 5.53 11.33
CA ILE A 317 18.56 6.48 12.21
C ILE A 317 18.66 6.02 13.67
N PRO A 318 18.54 6.93 14.67
CA PRO A 318 18.44 6.54 16.06
C PRO A 318 17.21 5.65 16.27
N ALA A 319 17.38 4.51 16.95
CA ALA A 319 16.29 3.56 17.16
C ALA A 319 16.46 2.83 18.50
N HIS A 320 15.34 2.54 19.16
CA HIS A 320 15.32 1.55 20.24
C HIS A 320 15.46 0.15 19.62
N VAL A 321 16.49 -0.58 20.02
CA VAL A 321 16.86 -1.86 19.43
C VAL A 321 16.87 -2.93 20.51
N LYS A 322 16.06 -3.97 20.32
CA LYS A 322 16.08 -5.19 21.11
C LYS A 322 16.54 -6.37 20.25
N LEU A 323 17.71 -6.94 20.55
CA LEU A 323 18.22 -8.14 19.88
C LEU A 323 18.05 -9.33 20.81
N THR A 324 17.22 -10.30 20.42
CA THR A 324 16.97 -11.51 21.22
C THR A 324 17.43 -12.76 20.50
N VAL A 325 17.71 -13.82 21.26
CA VAL A 325 17.99 -15.17 20.77
C VAL A 325 16.90 -16.11 21.28
N THR A 326 16.36 -16.96 20.41
CA THR A 326 15.32 -17.95 20.75
C THR A 326 15.70 -19.35 20.26
N ASP A 327 15.13 -20.37 20.90
CA ASP A 327 15.18 -21.75 20.42
C ASP A 327 14.19 -22.00 19.26
N LEU A 328 14.12 -23.25 18.79
CA LEU A 328 13.21 -23.68 17.72
C LEU A 328 11.71 -23.66 18.11
N PHE A 329 11.40 -23.57 19.40
CA PHE A 329 10.04 -23.43 19.92
C PHE A 329 9.67 -21.96 20.18
N GLY A 330 10.57 -21.02 19.86
CA GLY A 330 10.37 -19.59 20.08
C GLY A 330 10.57 -19.16 21.53
N ILE A 331 11.13 -20.00 22.39
CA ILE A 331 11.45 -19.65 23.78
C ILE A 331 12.67 -18.73 23.78
N GLU A 332 12.54 -17.56 24.41
CA GLU A 332 13.64 -16.61 24.58
C GLU A 332 14.74 -17.21 25.47
N ILE A 333 15.96 -17.27 24.92
CA ILE A 333 17.15 -17.79 25.59
C ILE A 333 17.97 -16.63 26.16
N ASP A 334 18.18 -15.59 25.35
CA ASP A 334 19.01 -14.44 25.72
C ASP A 334 18.49 -13.14 25.08
N VAL A 335 18.80 -12.02 25.74
CA VAL A 335 18.67 -10.66 25.20
C VAL A 335 20.06 -10.05 25.10
N LEU A 336 20.53 -9.80 23.88
CA LEU A 336 21.88 -9.34 23.58
C LEU A 336 22.02 -7.82 23.63
N THR A 337 20.94 -7.10 23.33
CA THR A 337 20.81 -5.66 23.61
C THR A 337 19.33 -5.30 23.74
N ASP A 338 19.03 -4.25 24.50
CA ASP A 338 17.70 -3.66 24.65
C ASP A 338 17.88 -2.17 25.03
N ALA A 339 18.23 -1.35 24.03
CA ALA A 339 18.62 0.04 24.25
C ALA A 339 18.43 0.93 23.01
N ILE A 340 18.40 2.25 23.22
CA ILE A 340 18.45 3.23 22.14
C ILE A 340 19.87 3.32 21.60
N HIS A 341 20.03 3.01 20.31
CA HIS A 341 21.29 3.10 19.59
C HIS A 341 21.24 4.25 18.58
N GLN A 342 22.38 4.90 18.36
CA GLN A 342 22.56 5.97 17.37
C GLN A 342 22.84 5.37 15.98
N PRO A 343 22.80 6.16 14.89
CA PRO A 343 23.20 5.68 13.57
C PRO A 343 24.63 5.10 13.60
N GLY A 344 24.80 3.91 13.04
CA GLY A 344 26.08 3.21 13.04
C GLY A 344 25.97 1.72 12.74
N GLU A 345 27.12 1.07 12.63
CA GLU A 345 27.22 -0.38 12.58
C GLU A 345 27.56 -0.94 13.96
N TYR A 346 26.81 -1.94 14.38
CA TYR A 346 26.94 -2.59 15.67
C TYR A 346 27.28 -4.05 15.46
N THR A 347 28.20 -4.56 16.26
CA THR A 347 28.55 -5.98 16.27
C THR A 347 28.56 -6.46 17.70
N ILE A 348 27.74 -7.46 17.99
CA ILE A 348 27.67 -8.10 19.31
C ILE A 348 28.26 -9.50 19.17
N ARG A 349 29.25 -9.81 20.02
CA ARG A 349 29.78 -11.15 20.15
C ARG A 349 28.84 -11.95 21.06
N TYR A 350 28.34 -13.07 20.57
CA TYR A 350 27.48 -13.98 21.29
C TYR A 350 28.26 -15.24 21.69
N ASP A 351 28.23 -15.60 22.97
CA ASP A 351 28.80 -16.83 23.53
C ASP A 351 27.67 -17.80 23.87
N ALA A 352 27.55 -18.85 23.05
CA ALA A 352 26.59 -19.94 23.23
C ALA A 352 27.30 -21.27 23.56
N SER A 353 28.50 -21.23 24.15
CA SER A 353 29.24 -22.42 24.58
C SER A 353 28.41 -23.34 25.50
N LYS A 354 27.51 -22.76 26.28
CA LYS A 354 26.61 -23.46 27.22
C LYS A 354 25.34 -24.02 26.57
N LEU A 355 25.02 -23.67 25.32
CA LEU A 355 23.84 -24.16 24.62
C LEU A 355 24.11 -25.51 23.93
N PRO A 356 23.11 -26.40 23.80
CA PRO A 356 23.26 -27.61 22.99
C PRO A 356 23.46 -27.29 21.50
N GLY A 357 24.09 -28.21 20.75
CA GLY A 357 24.19 -28.06 19.30
C GLY A 357 22.79 -28.08 18.66
N GLY A 358 22.53 -27.19 17.71
CA GLY A 358 21.18 -27.05 17.15
C GLY A 358 20.94 -25.75 16.38
N VAL A 359 19.70 -25.59 15.95
CA VAL A 359 19.21 -24.39 15.25
C VAL A 359 18.67 -23.41 16.27
N TYR A 360 19.09 -22.17 16.12
CA TYR A 360 18.62 -21.03 16.91
C TYR A 360 18.22 -19.89 15.98
N PHE A 361 17.41 -18.99 16.50
CA PHE A 361 17.01 -17.78 15.80
C PHE A 361 17.45 -16.57 16.60
N TYR A 362 17.85 -15.52 15.91
CA TYR A 362 18.09 -14.23 16.53
C TYR A 362 17.24 -13.18 15.82
N THR A 363 16.58 -12.34 16.61
CA THR A 363 15.62 -11.35 16.13
C THR A 363 16.03 -9.97 16.57
N LEU A 364 16.24 -9.08 15.60
CA LEU A 364 16.44 -7.65 15.85
C LEU A 364 15.09 -6.96 15.72
N LYS A 365 14.57 -6.47 16.84
CA LYS A 365 13.34 -5.68 16.89
C LYS A 365 13.64 -4.22 17.15
N SER A 366 12.92 -3.38 16.45
CA SER A 366 12.72 -1.96 16.71
C SER A 366 11.24 -1.64 16.44
N ASN A 367 10.80 -0.40 16.70
CA ASN A 367 9.38 -0.02 16.66
C ASN A 367 8.67 -0.50 15.37
N LEU A 368 9.27 -0.26 14.21
CA LEU A 368 8.68 -0.55 12.89
C LEU A 368 9.52 -1.56 12.09
N PHE A 369 10.43 -2.26 12.74
CA PHE A 369 11.34 -3.21 12.11
C PHE A 369 11.46 -4.48 12.95
N SER A 370 11.22 -5.63 12.35
CA SER A 370 11.52 -6.92 12.96
C SER A 370 12.12 -7.82 11.90
N GLN A 371 13.40 -8.17 12.06
CA GLN A 371 14.08 -9.13 11.19
C GLN A 371 14.60 -10.28 12.04
N THR A 372 14.21 -11.50 11.66
CA THR A 372 14.67 -12.74 12.28
C THR A 372 15.59 -13.47 11.32
N MET A 373 16.72 -13.94 11.83
CA MET A 373 17.71 -14.69 11.08
C MET A 373 18.06 -15.99 11.82
N LYS A 374 18.46 -17.00 11.05
CA LYS A 374 18.75 -18.35 11.57
C LYS A 374 20.25 -18.54 11.77
N MET A 375 20.64 -19.07 12.92
CA MET A 375 22.01 -19.49 13.22
C MET A 375 22.11 -20.98 13.56
N LEU A 376 23.18 -21.63 13.12
CA LEU A 376 23.46 -23.04 13.42
C LEU A 376 24.65 -23.13 14.37
N LEU A 377 24.41 -23.61 15.58
CA LEU A 377 25.46 -23.96 16.53
C LEU A 377 25.88 -25.41 16.27
N PHE A 378 27.12 -25.57 15.81
CA PHE A 378 27.77 -26.86 15.62
C PHE A 378 28.64 -27.18 16.83
N LYS A 379 28.64 -28.44 17.28
CA LYS A 379 29.48 -28.95 18.36
C LYS A 379 30.19 -30.21 17.91
#